data_AF-A0A9W4TDL0-F1
#
_entry.id   AF-A0A9W4TDL0-F1
#
_cell.length_a   1.000
_cell.length_b   1.000
_cell.length_c   1.000
_cell.angle_alpha   90.00
_cell.angle_beta   90.00
_cell.angle_gamma   90.00
#
_symmetry.space_group_name_H-M   'P 1'
#
loop_
_entity.id
_entity.type
_entity.pdbx_description
1 polymer ?
#
loop_
_entity_poly.entity_id
_entity_poly.type
_entity_poly.pdbx_seq_one_letter_code
_entity_poly.pdbx_strand_id
1 'polypeptide(L)' 'DKVLYFEAAKDKTYSGKLDQKWKGSYYIYQLLLNGSYKIRELDSHVFCTPVNGDLLK' A
#
# COMPACT_ATOMS: atom_id res chain seq x y z
N ASP A 1 -9.05 0.64 10.18
CA ASP A 1 -8.37 1.69 9.42
C ASP A 1 -8.42 1.51 7.93
N LYS A 2 -8.71 2.61 7.24
CA LYS A 2 -8.61 2.76 5.79
C LYS A 2 -7.24 3.41 5.52
N VAL A 3 -6.41 2.77 4.71
CA VAL A 3 -5.04 3.19 4.42
C VAL A 3 -4.81 3.27 2.90
N LEU A 4 -3.96 4.19 2.49
CA LEU A 4 -3.45 4.31 1.13
C LEU A 4 -2.17 3.48 1.00
N TYR A 5 -1.95 2.89 -0.17
CA TYR A 5 -0.72 2.14 -0.47
C TYR A 5 0.18 2.95 -1.40
N PHE A 6 1.48 3.02 -1.08
CA PHE A 6 2.45 3.71 -1.91
C PHE A 6 3.00 2.84 -3.04
N GLU A 7 2.79 3.24 -4.29
CA GLU A 7 3.34 2.58 -5.47
C GLU A 7 4.79 3.02 -5.73
N ALA A 8 5.75 2.41 -5.03
CA ALA A 8 7.18 2.74 -5.14
C ALA A 8 7.75 2.63 -6.57
N ALA A 9 7.14 1.81 -7.44
CA ALA A 9 7.52 1.69 -8.85
C ALA A 9 7.32 3.00 -9.63
N LYS A 10 6.32 3.81 -9.25
CA LYS A 10 6.01 5.09 -9.88
C LYS A 10 6.88 6.24 -9.37
N ASP A 11 7.53 6.08 -8.22
CA ASP A 11 8.41 7.10 -7.66
C ASP A 11 9.70 7.28 -8.49
N LYS A 12 10.23 6.17 -9.02
CA LYS A 12 11.51 6.16 -9.75
C LYS A 12 11.39 6.53 -11.24
N THR A 13 10.19 6.74 -11.76
CA THR A 13 9.98 7.00 -13.19
C THR A 13 10.02 8.51 -13.49
N TYR A 14 10.92 8.91 -14.39
CA TYR A 14 11.13 10.33 -14.77
C TYR A 14 9.89 10.96 -15.43
N SER A 15 9.08 10.14 -16.11
CA SER A 15 7.90 10.57 -16.89
C SER A 15 6.64 10.83 -16.05
N GLY A 16 6.69 10.60 -14.73
CA GLY A 16 5.50 10.58 -13.84
C GLY A 16 5.53 11.59 -12.70
N LYS A 17 6.27 12.71 -12.80
CA LYS A 17 6.44 13.69 -11.69
C LYS A 17 5.12 14.23 -11.10
N LEU A 18 4.03 14.18 -11.86
CA LEU A 18 2.68 14.59 -11.43
C LEU A 18 1.72 13.41 -11.18
N ASP A 19 2.18 12.17 -11.33
CA ASP A 19 1.33 10.98 -11.10
C ASP A 19 1.08 10.76 -9.61
N GLN A 20 -0.12 10.33 -9.28
CA GLN A 20 -0.51 10.05 -7.91
C GLN A 20 0.20 8.78 -7.41
N LYS A 21 1.20 8.96 -6.55
CA LYS A 21 2.02 7.87 -5.99
C LYS A 21 1.29 7.01 -4.96
N TRP A 22 0.24 7.57 -4.34
CA TRP A 22 -0.59 6.89 -3.35
C TRP A 22 -1.83 6.33 -4.02
N LYS A 23 -1.99 5.02 -3.99
CA LYS A 23 -3.08 4.32 -4.64
C LYS A 23 -4.10 3.80 -3.62
N GLY A 24 -5.33 3.77 -4.10
CA GLY A 24 -6.38 2.89 -3.61
C GLY A 24 -6.86 3.21 -2.21
N SER A 25 -7.74 2.36 -1.71
CA SER A 25 -8.31 2.45 -0.38
C SER A 25 -8.28 1.05 0.18
N TYR A 26 -7.22 0.77 0.92
CA TYR A 26 -6.94 -0.54 1.49
C TYR A 26 -7.34 -0.56 2.95
N TYR A 27 -7.52 -1.76 3.48
CA TYR A 27 -7.79 -1.98 4.90
C TYR A 27 -6.68 -2.84 5.48
N ILE A 28 -6.22 -2.51 6.67
CA ILE A 28 -5.33 -3.40 7.42
C ILE A 28 -6.12 -4.65 7.79
N TYR A 29 -5.71 -5.79 7.25
CA TYR A 29 -6.28 -7.09 7.55
C TYR A 29 -5.55 -7.74 8.75
N GLN A 30 -4.23 -7.64 8.77
CA GLN A 30 -3.41 -8.22 9.83
C GLN A 30 -2.17 -7.36 10.08
N LEU A 31 -1.85 -7.13 11.35
CA LEU A 31 -0.56 -6.60 11.77
C LEU A 31 0.44 -7.76 11.90
N LEU A 32 1.60 -7.62 11.27
CA LEU A 32 2.73 -8.53 11.42
C LEU A 32 3.80 -7.87 12.30
N LEU A 33 4.79 -8.65 12.73
CA LEU A 33 5.94 -8.09 13.45
C LEU A 33 6.75 -7.15 12.55
N ASN A 34 7.50 -6.25 13.20
CA ASN A 34 8.44 -5.31 12.57
C ASN A 34 7.78 -4.33 11.59
N GLY A 35 6.59 -3.83 11.92
CA GLY A 35 5.92 -2.79 11.13
C GLY A 35 5.43 -3.27 9.77
N SER A 36 5.30 -4.57 9.57
CA SER A 36 4.71 -5.15 8.36
C SER A 36 3.22 -5.37 8.53
N TYR A 37 2.45 -5.23 7.45
CA TYR A 37 1.00 -5.34 7.46
C TYR A 37 0.53 -6.16 6.27
N LYS A 38 -0.50 -6.99 6.47
CA LYS A 38 -1.30 -7.49 5.36
C LYS A 38 -2.46 -6.54 5.16
N ILE A 39 -2.62 -6.11 3.92
CA ILE A 39 -3.70 -5.23 3.51
C ILE A 39 -4.69 -5.97 2.61
N ARG A 40 -5.94 -5.52 2.62
CA ARG A 40 -7.00 -6.03 1.76
C ARG A 40 -7.70 -4.89 1.03
N GLU A 41 -8.19 -5.16 -0.16
CA GLU A 41 -9.08 -4.27 -0.90
C GLU A 41 -10.52 -4.36 -0.38
N LEU A 42 -11.33 -3.37 -0.75
CA LEU A 42 -12.77 -3.36 -0.49
C LEU A 42 -13.47 -4.60 -1.05
N ASP A 43 -12.98 -5.12 -2.19
CA ASP A 43 -13.47 -6.33 -2.86
C ASP A 43 -13.07 -7.64 -2.14
N SER A 44 -12.56 -7.56 -0.91
CA SER A 44 -12.03 -8.69 -0.13
C SER A 44 -10.79 -9.38 -0.71
N HIS A 45 -10.16 -8.80 -1.75
CA HIS A 45 -8.87 -9.26 -2.23
C HIS A 45 -7.78 -8.97 -1.20
N VAL A 46 -7.18 -10.00 -0.61
CA VAL A 46 -6.09 -9.86 0.37
C VAL A 46 -4.75 -9.99 -0.34
N PHE A 47 -3.86 -9.03 -0.12
CA PHE A 47 -2.51 -9.11 -0.63
C PHE A 47 -1.76 -10.21 0.14
N CYS A 48 -1.28 -11.22 -0.59
CA CYS A 48 -0.51 -12.32 -0.01
C CYS A 48 0.85 -11.81 0.50
N THR A 49 1.45 -10.87 -0.22
CA THR A 49 2.70 -10.21 0.16
C THR A 49 2.47 -9.22 1.31
N PRO A 50 3.21 -9.33 2.42
CA PRO A 50 3.19 -8.32 3.45
C PRO A 50 3.78 -7.00 2.93
N VAL A 51 3.17 -5.90 3.36
CA VAL A 51 3.53 -4.53 2.99
C VAL A 51 4.17 -3.85 4.19
N ASN A 52 5.26 -3.13 3.98
CA ASN A 52 5.88 -2.34 5.04
C ASN A 52 4.99 -1.13 5.41
N GLY A 53 4.86 -0.82 6.69
CA GLY A 53 4.10 0.29 7.23
C GLY A 53 4.56 1.65 6.71
N ASP A 54 5.84 1.81 6.38
CA ASP A 54 6.35 3.02 5.74
C ASP A 54 5.73 3.30 4.36
N LEU A 55 5.14 2.29 3.73
CA LEU A 55 4.44 2.38 2.44
C LEU A 55 2.92 2.58 2.61
N LEU A 56 2.45 2.77 3.84
CA LEU A 56 1.04 2.95 4.17
C LEU A 56 0.80 4.36 4.77
N LYS A 57 -0.29 5.01 4.38
CA LYS A 57 -0.67 6.35 4.86
C LYS A 57 -2.15 6.48 5.13
#